data_AF-A0A6J0VQ09-F1
#
_entry.id   AF-A0A6J0VQ09-F1
#
_cell.length_a   1.000
_cell.length_b   1.000
_cell.length_c   1.000
_cell.angle_alpha   90.00
_cell.angle_beta   90.00
_cell.angle_gamma   90.00
#
_symmetry.space_group_name_H-M   'P 1'
#
loop_
_entity.id
_entity.type
_entity.pdbx_description
1 polymer ?
#
loop_
_entity_poly.entity_id
_entity_poly.type
_entity_poly.pdbx_seq_one_letter_code
_entity_poly.pdbx_strand_id
1 'polypeptide(L)'
;MENQVQGLWGPERVTRAGLAVPRRPRLSWHLPLEVTRPGTEGVLWTQPAVLATVERRRRDKINNWIVQLSKIIPDCNADNSKTGASKGGILSKACDYIRELRQTNQRMQETFKEAERLQMDNELLRQQIEELKNENAVLRAQLQQHNLEMVGESARQ
;
A
#
# COMPACT_ATOMS: atom_id res chain seq x y z
N MET A 1 27.95 11.55 60.86
CA MET A 1 29.36 11.16 60.75
C MET A 1 29.64 10.98 59.28
N GLU A 2 30.24 12.00 58.69
CA GLU A 2 30.50 12.16 57.26
C GLU A 2 31.66 11.25 56.84
N ASN A 3 31.46 10.41 55.81
CA ASN A 3 32.56 9.66 55.19
C ASN A 3 32.93 10.32 53.86
N GLN A 4 34.07 10.98 53.89
CA GLN A 4 34.68 11.75 52.82
C GLN A 4 35.35 10.81 51.81
N VAL A 5 34.84 10.75 50.57
CA VAL A 5 35.48 10.01 49.48
C VAL A 5 36.63 10.86 48.93
N GLN A 6 37.87 10.50 49.24
CA GLN A 6 39.06 11.13 48.69
C GLN A 6 39.25 10.66 47.23
N GLY A 7 39.06 11.58 46.28
CA GLY A 7 39.33 11.35 44.86
C GLY A 7 40.82 11.44 44.56
N LEU A 8 41.46 10.29 44.31
CA LEU A 8 42.83 10.23 43.76
C LEU A 8 42.77 10.45 42.24
N TRP A 9 42.84 11.71 41.81
CA TRP A 9 43.05 12.07 40.40
C TRP A 9 44.55 12.10 40.11
N GLY A 10 45.04 11.10 39.36
CA GLY A 10 46.41 11.11 38.83
C GLY A 10 46.58 12.19 37.75
N PRO A 11 47.82 12.65 37.46
CA PRO A 11 48.06 13.80 36.61
C PRO A 11 47.63 13.54 35.15
N GLU A 12 46.76 14.42 34.65
CA GLU A 12 46.28 14.46 33.27
C GLU A 12 47.44 14.76 32.31
N ARG A 13 47.63 13.91 31.28
CA ARG A 13 48.49 14.26 30.14
C ARG A 13 47.69 15.16 29.17
N VAL A 14 48.05 16.43 29.14
CA VAL A 14 47.55 17.43 28.18
C VAL A 14 48.20 17.18 26.81
N THR A 15 47.39 16.87 25.79
CA THR A 15 47.78 16.96 24.39
C THR A 15 47.07 18.13 23.71
N ARG A 16 47.83 18.84 22.88
CA ARG A 16 47.58 20.12 22.20
C ARG A 16 46.46 20.04 21.14
N ALA A 17 45.23 19.81 21.55
CA ALA A 17 43.99 20.08 20.81
C ALA A 17 42.84 19.94 21.79
N GLY A 18 42.30 21.07 22.27
CA GLY A 18 41.34 21.16 23.37
C GLY A 18 39.94 20.60 23.09
N LEU A 19 39.84 19.32 22.77
CA LEU A 19 38.59 18.56 22.75
C LEU A 19 38.78 17.34 23.66
N ALA A 20 38.22 17.42 24.86
CA ALA A 20 38.15 16.31 25.80
C ALA A 20 37.22 15.23 25.22
N VAL A 21 37.80 14.19 24.61
CA VAL A 21 37.05 12.99 24.23
C VAL A 21 37.04 12.07 25.46
N PRO A 22 35.86 11.75 26.04
CA PRO A 22 35.79 10.80 27.14
C PRO A 22 36.31 9.45 26.65
N ARG A 23 37.36 8.92 27.30
CA ARG A 23 37.78 7.54 27.07
C ARG A 23 36.62 6.64 27.48
N ARG A 24 36.05 5.91 26.52
CA ARG A 24 35.10 4.83 26.83
C ARG A 24 35.73 3.93 27.89
N PRO A 25 34.99 3.52 28.94
CA PRO A 25 35.50 2.55 29.90
C PRO A 25 35.93 1.32 29.10
N ARG A 26 37.20 0.91 29.26
CA ARG A 26 37.65 -0.38 28.76
C ARG A 26 36.95 -1.41 29.64
N LEU A 27 35.73 -1.80 29.26
CA LEU A 27 35.03 -2.95 29.85
C LEU A 27 35.91 -4.17 29.56
N SER A 28 36.81 -4.42 30.50
CA SER A 28 37.58 -5.64 30.57
C SER A 28 36.60 -6.73 30.98
N TRP A 29 35.95 -7.33 30.00
CA TRP A 29 35.20 -8.56 30.20
C TRP A 29 36.22 -9.67 30.49
N HIS A 30 36.66 -9.75 31.74
CA HIS A 30 37.32 -10.95 32.23
C HIS A 30 36.27 -12.05 32.26
N LEU A 31 36.09 -12.76 31.14
CA LEU A 31 35.43 -14.06 31.15
C LEU A 31 36.37 -15.02 31.89
N PRO A 32 35.92 -15.67 32.98
CA PRO A 32 36.68 -16.77 33.56
C PRO A 32 36.80 -17.88 32.52
N LEU A 33 38.05 -18.21 32.14
CA LEU A 33 38.36 -19.48 31.51
C LEU A 33 38.12 -20.57 32.55
N GLU A 34 36.97 -21.25 32.46
CA GLU A 34 36.84 -22.70 32.56
C GLU A 34 35.35 -23.06 32.53
N VAL A 35 34.83 -23.21 31.30
CA VAL A 35 33.64 -24.01 31.05
C VAL A 35 34.09 -25.14 30.12
N THR A 36 34.15 -26.33 30.69
CA THR A 36 34.20 -27.62 30.01
C THR A 36 33.27 -27.57 28.80
N ARG A 37 33.83 -27.66 27.59
CA ARG A 37 33.09 -27.62 26.33
C ARG A 37 32.08 -28.78 26.26
N PRO A 38 30.76 -28.54 26.23
CA PRO A 38 29.83 -29.50 25.68
C PRO A 38 29.74 -29.29 24.17
N GLY A 39 29.70 -30.38 23.40
CA GLY A 39 29.24 -30.50 22.00
C GLY A 39 29.32 -29.27 21.10
N THR A 40 30.22 -29.31 20.11
CA THR A 40 30.37 -28.35 19.01
C THR A 40 29.21 -28.40 18.00
N GLU A 41 27.97 -28.33 18.47
CA GLU A 41 26.78 -28.18 17.62
C GLU A 41 26.02 -26.88 17.92
N GLY A 42 26.26 -26.24 19.07
CA GLY A 42 25.51 -25.05 19.51
C GLY A 42 26.03 -23.69 19.04
N VAL A 43 27.22 -23.59 18.44
CA VAL A 43 27.91 -22.30 18.19
C VAL A 43 28.16 -22.04 16.69
N LEU A 44 27.49 -22.78 15.80
CA LEU A 44 27.61 -22.57 14.35
C LEU A 44 27.01 -21.22 13.93
N TRP A 45 25.96 -20.76 14.63
CA TRP A 45 25.22 -19.54 14.29
C TRP A 45 25.93 -18.22 14.64
N THR A 46 27.01 -18.25 15.43
CA THR A 46 27.79 -17.06 15.79
C THR A 46 29.06 -16.90 14.95
N GLN A 47 29.36 -17.86 14.07
CA GLN A 47 30.48 -17.75 13.14
C GLN A 47 30.17 -16.71 12.05
N PRO A 48 31.04 -15.71 11.81
CA PRO A 48 30.82 -14.67 10.82
C PRO A 48 30.51 -15.20 9.42
N ALA A 49 31.10 -16.33 9.03
CA ALA A 49 30.83 -16.99 7.76
C ALA A 49 29.39 -17.54 7.68
N VAL A 50 28.92 -18.22 8.73
CA VAL A 50 27.56 -18.78 8.78
C VAL A 50 26.52 -17.67 8.85
N LEU A 51 26.75 -16.64 9.66
CA LEU A 51 25.90 -15.44 9.72
C LEU A 51 25.85 -14.73 8.37
N ALA A 52 26.99 -14.58 7.67
CA ALA A 52 27.03 -13.98 6.34
C ALA A 52 26.27 -14.81 5.29
N THR A 53 26.35 -16.14 5.35
CA THR A 53 25.60 -17.04 4.46
C THR A 53 24.10 -16.99 4.73
N VAL A 54 23.69 -17.03 5.99
CA VAL A 54 22.28 -16.90 6.40
C VAL A 54 21.72 -15.54 5.98
N GLU A 55 22.46 -14.47 6.25
CA GLU A 55 22.04 -13.11 5.88
C GLU A 55 21.99 -12.92 4.36
N ARG A 56 22.92 -13.54 3.60
CA ARG A 56 22.84 -13.55 2.14
C ARG A 56 21.53 -14.20 1.66
N ARG A 57 21.18 -15.39 2.16
CA ARG A 57 19.92 -16.07 1.78
C ARG A 57 18.68 -15.24 2.11
N ARG A 58 18.68 -14.53 3.25
CA ARG A 58 17.58 -13.63 3.62
C ARG A 58 17.44 -12.47 2.63
N ARG A 59 18.57 -11.84 2.24
CA ARG A 59 18.59 -10.77 1.23
C ARG A 59 18.10 -11.25 -0.12
N ASP A 60 18.49 -12.45 -0.55
CA ASP A 60 18.06 -13.01 -1.84
C ASP A 60 16.54 -13.24 -1.87
N LYS A 61 15.97 -13.76 -0.79
CA LYS A 61 14.50 -13.88 -0.64
C LYS A 61 13.82 -12.51 -0.77
N ILE A 62 14.31 -11.49 -0.07
CA ILE A 62 13.77 -10.13 -0.16
C ILE A 62 13.85 -9.59 -1.58
N ASN A 63 14.98 -9.79 -2.25
CA ASN A 63 15.16 -9.34 -3.63
C ASN A 63 14.20 -10.03 -4.58
N ASN A 64 13.98 -11.33 -4.41
CA ASN A 64 13.03 -12.09 -5.22
C ASN A 64 11.59 -11.57 -5.03
N TRP A 65 11.17 -11.27 -3.80
CA TRP A 65 9.85 -10.68 -3.54
C TRP A 65 9.72 -9.28 -4.14
N ILE A 66 10.76 -8.44 -4.07
CA ILE A 66 10.76 -7.11 -4.70
C ILE A 66 10.63 -7.22 -6.24
N VAL A 67 11.30 -8.19 -6.86
CA VAL A 67 11.20 -8.45 -8.31
C VAL A 67 9.83 -9.02 -8.69
N GLN A 68 9.22 -9.86 -7.85
CA GLN A 68 7.84 -10.32 -8.10
C GLN A 68 6.85 -9.18 -7.98
N LEU A 69 7.03 -8.31 -6.99
CA LEU A 69 6.22 -7.11 -6.79
C LEU A 69 6.30 -6.16 -7.99
N SER A 70 7.47 -5.98 -8.61
CA SER A 70 7.60 -5.12 -9.80
C SER A 70 6.88 -5.64 -11.04
N LYS A 71 6.50 -6.93 -11.09
CA LYS A 71 5.75 -7.50 -12.23
C LYS A 71 4.26 -7.18 -12.19
N ILE A 72 3.71 -6.95 -11.00
CA ILE A 72 2.28 -6.66 -10.81
C ILE A 72 1.98 -5.16 -10.79
N ILE A 73 2.99 -4.32 -10.57
CA ILE A 73 2.84 -2.87 -10.54
C ILE A 73 2.97 -2.33 -11.97
N PRO A 74 2.00 -1.51 -12.44
CA PRO A 74 2.10 -0.85 -13.74
C PRO A 74 3.37 -0.01 -13.85
N ASP A 75 3.96 0.06 -15.04
CA ASP A 75 5.11 0.93 -15.35
C ASP A 75 6.37 0.67 -14.52
N CYS A 76 6.44 -0.46 -13.82
CA CYS A 76 7.58 -0.82 -12.98
C CYS A 76 8.60 -1.72 -13.70
N ASN A 77 8.20 -2.34 -14.82
CA ASN A 77 9.04 -3.21 -15.66
C ASN A 77 9.53 -2.52 -16.95
N ALA A 78 8.95 -1.37 -17.32
CA ALA A 78 9.14 -0.75 -18.64
C ALA A 78 10.41 0.10 -18.76
N ASP A 79 10.93 0.66 -17.65
CA ASP A 79 12.07 1.55 -17.70
C ASP A 79 13.27 0.98 -16.95
N ASN A 80 14.25 0.49 -17.71
CA ASN A 80 15.66 0.35 -17.31
C ASN A 80 16.31 1.70 -16.92
N SER A 81 15.53 2.78 -16.80
CA SER A 81 15.94 4.02 -16.16
C SER A 81 16.33 3.70 -14.71
N LYS A 82 17.54 4.10 -14.32
CA LYS A 82 18.24 3.74 -13.07
C LYS A 82 17.44 4.00 -11.78
N THR A 83 16.36 4.77 -11.86
CA THR A 83 15.46 5.11 -10.74
C THR A 83 14.21 4.21 -10.68
N GLY A 84 13.65 3.77 -11.81
CA GLY A 84 12.38 3.02 -11.89
C GLY A 84 12.51 1.53 -11.53
N ALA A 85 13.64 0.91 -11.87
CA ALA A 85 13.98 -0.47 -11.51
C ALA A 85 14.65 -0.59 -10.12
N SER A 86 14.83 0.52 -9.40
CA SER A 86 15.43 0.50 -8.07
C SER A 86 14.47 -0.11 -7.05
N LYS A 87 14.99 -0.83 -6.05
CA LYS A 87 14.17 -1.40 -4.97
C LYS A 87 13.29 -0.36 -4.28
N GLY A 88 13.82 0.86 -4.10
CA GLY A 88 13.06 1.98 -3.56
C GLY A 88 11.98 2.50 -4.50
N GLY A 89 12.27 2.60 -5.80
CA GLY A 89 11.30 2.99 -6.83
C GLY A 89 10.15 2.00 -6.96
N ILE A 90 10.45 0.69 -6.94
CA ILE A 90 9.44 -0.38 -6.96
C ILE A 90 8.53 -0.25 -5.74
N LEU A 91 9.09 -0.07 -4.54
CA LEU A 91 8.30 0.07 -3.31
C LEU A 91 7.46 1.34 -3.29
N SER A 92 7.98 2.46 -3.79
CA SER A 92 7.21 3.71 -3.90
C SER A 92 6.02 3.54 -4.83
N LYS A 93 6.27 3.03 -6.05
CA LYS A 93 5.20 2.78 -7.03
C LYS A 93 4.19 1.75 -6.51
N ALA A 94 4.63 0.74 -5.74
CA ALA A 94 3.73 -0.21 -5.09
C ALA A 94 2.75 0.49 -4.15
N CYS A 95 3.28 1.37 -3.29
CA CYS A 95 2.47 2.13 -2.35
C CYS A 95 1.48 3.04 -3.07
N ASP A 96 1.91 3.71 -4.14
CA ASP A 96 1.04 4.59 -4.93
C ASP A 96 -0.05 3.79 -5.65
N TYR A 97 0.32 2.68 -6.28
CA TYR A 97 -0.62 1.79 -6.95
C TYR A 97 -1.67 1.21 -6.00
N ILE A 98 -1.30 0.82 -4.78
CA ILE A 98 -2.28 0.34 -3.78
C ILE A 98 -3.26 1.45 -3.38
N ARG A 99 -2.79 2.69 -3.21
CA ARG A 99 -3.67 3.83 -2.88
C ARG A 99 -4.62 4.12 -4.03
N GLU A 100 -4.09 4.18 -5.24
CA GLU A 100 -4.89 4.42 -6.45
C GLU A 100 -5.92 3.31 -6.64
N LEU A 101 -5.53 2.04 -6.51
CA LEU A 101 -6.44 0.90 -6.66
C LEU A 101 -7.58 0.96 -5.64
N ARG A 102 -7.30 1.34 -4.39
CA ARG A 102 -8.33 1.56 -3.37
C ARG A 102 -9.27 2.69 -3.74
N GLN A 103 -8.74 3.83 -4.19
CA GLN A 103 -9.54 4.98 -4.59
C GLN A 103 -10.40 4.67 -5.83
N THR A 104 -9.83 3.99 -6.83
CA THR A 104 -10.52 3.60 -8.05
C THR A 104 -11.61 2.56 -7.75
N ASN A 105 -11.36 1.59 -6.87
CA ASN A 105 -12.40 0.66 -6.43
C ASN A 105 -13.54 1.39 -5.70
N GLN A 106 -13.23 2.36 -4.84
CA GLN A 106 -14.25 3.15 -4.17
C GLN A 106 -15.09 3.96 -5.17
N ARG A 107 -14.44 4.67 -6.10
CA ARG A 107 -15.12 5.43 -7.16
C ARG A 107 -15.98 4.50 -8.03
N MET A 108 -15.47 3.32 -8.38
CA MET A 108 -16.20 2.33 -9.15
C MET A 108 -17.48 1.88 -8.44
N GLN A 109 -17.40 1.64 -7.12
CA GLN A 109 -18.58 1.30 -6.31
C GLN A 109 -19.62 2.43 -6.30
N GLU A 110 -19.19 3.69 -6.24
CA GLU A 110 -20.09 4.84 -6.31
C GLU A 110 -20.77 4.92 -7.68
N THR A 111 -20.00 4.78 -8.76
CA THR A 111 -20.55 4.78 -10.14
C THR A 111 -21.49 3.62 -10.39
N PHE A 112 -21.23 2.46 -9.77
CA PHE A 112 -22.09 1.29 -9.90
C PHE A 112 -23.45 1.53 -9.24
N LYS A 113 -23.46 2.06 -8.01
CA LYS A 113 -24.72 2.42 -7.33
C LYS A 113 -25.52 3.49 -8.08
N GLU A 114 -24.83 4.46 -8.67
CA GLU A 114 -25.47 5.47 -9.50
C GLU A 114 -26.09 4.85 -10.77
N ALA A 115 -25.38 3.92 -11.41
CA ALA A 115 -25.90 3.19 -12.56
C ALA A 115 -27.13 2.34 -12.19
N GLU A 116 -27.13 1.67 -11.03
CA GLU A 116 -28.30 0.94 -10.54
C GLU A 116 -29.50 1.87 -10.30
N ARG A 117 -29.29 3.06 -9.74
CA ARG A 117 -30.35 4.05 -9.56
C ARG A 117 -30.91 4.51 -10.90
N LEU A 118 -30.04 4.86 -11.84
CA LEU A 118 -30.44 5.27 -13.19
C LEU A 118 -31.17 4.15 -13.94
N GLN A 119 -30.79 2.90 -13.72
CA GLN A 119 -31.48 1.76 -14.29
C GLN A 119 -32.91 1.65 -13.75
N MET A 120 -33.11 1.75 -12.43
CA MET A 120 -34.43 1.77 -11.81
C MET A 120 -35.29 2.92 -12.36
N ASP A 121 -34.72 4.14 -12.45
CA ASP A 121 -35.42 5.30 -13.00
C ASP A 121 -35.81 5.08 -14.47
N ASN A 122 -34.94 4.44 -15.27
CA ASN A 122 -35.24 4.13 -16.67
C ASN A 122 -36.39 3.11 -16.80
N GLU A 123 -36.41 2.10 -15.94
CA GLU A 123 -37.48 1.10 -15.89
C GLU A 123 -38.82 1.74 -15.52
N LEU A 124 -38.84 2.64 -14.53
CA LEU A 124 -40.04 3.38 -14.13
C LEU A 124 -40.55 4.29 -15.26
N LEU A 125 -39.65 5.04 -15.92
CA LEU A 125 -40.03 5.90 -17.05
C LEU A 125 -40.60 5.09 -18.22
N ARG A 126 -40.06 3.89 -18.48
CA ARG A 126 -40.61 2.97 -19.49
C ARG A 126 -42.02 2.51 -19.13
N GLN A 127 -42.27 2.18 -17.87
CA GLN A 127 -43.61 1.84 -17.40
C GLN A 127 -44.59 3.01 -17.59
N GLN A 128 -44.18 4.22 -17.20
CA GLN A 128 -45.00 5.42 -17.37
C GLN A 128 -45.35 5.71 -18.83
N ILE A 129 -44.39 5.52 -19.74
CA ILE A 129 -44.63 5.67 -21.19
C ILE A 129 -45.67 4.66 -21.67
N GLU A 130 -45.61 3.43 -21.19
CA GLU A 130 -46.54 2.38 -21.59
C GLU A 130 -47.96 2.64 -21.06
N GLU A 131 -48.07 3.09 -19.81
CA GLU A 131 -49.35 3.52 -19.22
C GLU A 131 -49.98 4.67 -20.03
N LEU A 132 -49.21 5.73 -20.31
CA LEU A 132 -49.69 6.88 -21.07
C LEU A 132 -50.06 6.53 -22.51
N LYS A 133 -49.38 5.56 -23.13
CA LYS A 133 -49.75 5.03 -24.44
C LYS A 133 -51.07 4.27 -24.39
N ASN A 134 -51.28 3.45 -23.37
CA ASN A 134 -52.53 2.72 -23.17
C ASN A 134 -53.70 3.68 -22.93
N GLU A 135 -53.51 4.69 -22.07
CA GLU A 135 -54.50 5.74 -21.85
C GLU A 135 -54.83 6.49 -23.15
N ASN A 136 -53.81 6.88 -23.92
CA ASN A 136 -54.01 7.51 -25.23
C ASN A 136 -54.80 6.61 -26.18
N ALA A 137 -54.50 5.31 -26.21
CA ALA A 137 -55.20 4.36 -27.08
C ALA A 137 -56.68 4.24 -26.68
N VAL A 138 -56.98 4.17 -25.37
CA VAL A 138 -58.34 4.12 -24.86
C VAL A 138 -59.10 5.41 -25.19
N LEU A 139 -58.50 6.58 -24.96
CA LEU A 139 -59.12 7.87 -25.26
C LEU A 139 -59.38 8.03 -26.76
N ARG A 140 -58.43 7.64 -27.61
CA ARG A 140 -58.61 7.63 -29.07
C ARG A 140 -59.75 6.70 -29.49
N ALA A 141 -59.86 5.51 -28.89
CA ALA A 141 -60.96 4.59 -29.16
C ALA A 141 -62.32 5.16 -28.72
N GLN A 142 -62.39 5.83 -27.56
CA GLN A 142 -63.61 6.50 -27.09
C GLN A 142 -64.03 7.64 -28.03
N LEU A 143 -63.09 8.46 -28.49
CA LEU A 143 -63.39 9.55 -29.44
C LEU A 143 -63.90 9.00 -30.79
N GLN A 144 -63.31 7.92 -31.28
CA GLN A 144 -63.79 7.21 -32.48
C GLN A 144 -65.19 6.64 -32.30
N GLN A 145 -65.49 6.01 -31.15
CA GLN A 145 -66.82 5.48 -30.84
C GLN A 145 -67.89 6.57 -30.78
N HIS A 146 -67.53 7.77 -30.32
CA HIS A 146 -68.43 8.92 -30.24
C HIS A 146 -68.48 9.76 -31.52
N ASN A 147 -67.89 9.30 -32.64
CA ASN A 147 -67.86 10.00 -33.93
C ASN A 147 -67.29 11.45 -33.84
N LEU A 148 -66.48 11.73 -32.82
CA LEU A 148 -65.79 13.00 -32.65
C LEU A 148 -64.50 12.92 -33.46
N GLU A 149 -64.52 13.43 -34.69
CA GLU A 149 -63.37 13.45 -35.59
C GLU A 149 -62.15 14.08 -34.91
N MET A 150 -61.03 13.36 -34.95
CA MET A 150 -59.72 13.83 -34.51
C MET A 150 -59.20 14.90 -35.48
N VAL A 151 -59.58 16.16 -35.26
CA VAL A 151 -58.94 17.32 -35.92
C VAL A 151 -57.54 17.49 -35.34
N GLY A 152 -56.54 16.81 -35.90
CA GLY A 152 -55.16 16.95 -35.43
C GLY A 152 -54.06 16.32 -36.28
N GLU A 153 -54.36 15.36 -37.16
CA GLU A 153 -53.33 14.67 -37.96
C GLU A 153 -52.99 15.36 -39.30
N SER A 154 -53.49 16.58 -39.55
CA SER A 154 -53.15 17.32 -40.77
C SER A 154 -51.87 18.16 -40.69
N ALA A 155 -51.13 18.17 -39.57
CA ALA A 155 -49.94 19.00 -39.43
C ALA A 155 -48.81 18.28 -38.68
N ARG A 156 -48.05 17.45 -39.40
CA ARG A 156 -46.63 17.15 -39.17
C ARG A 156 -46.12 16.23 -40.30
N GLN A 157 -45.78 16.88 -41.42
CA GLN A 157 -44.71 16.42 -42.31
C GLN A 157 -43.35 16.69 -41.65
#